data_AF-A0A1V5PRC1-F1
#
_entry.id   AF-A0A1V5PRC1-F1
#
_cell.length_a   1.000
_cell.length_b   1.000
_cell.length_c   1.000
_cell.angle_alpha   90.00
_cell.angle_beta   90.00
_cell.angle_gamma   90.00
#
_symmetry.space_group_name_H-M   'P 1'
#
loop_
_entity.id
_entity.type
_entity.pdbx_description
1 polymer ?
#
loop_
_entity_poly.entity_id
_entity_poly.type
_entity_poly.pdbx_seq_one_letter_code
_entity_poly.pdbx_strand_id
1 'polypeptide(L)'
;MIRMEDGGIYQKLMNYLTPRSLSWVMNDLLTQREIISILNNSDDIKYSRKDPLTMSSETIVSNLSYNFFRKTDIGYLITKTLLKKRLKEKSKLSKMDPVAIRDYMGDVKNIFNQNRVGKVLWCILTDDREEVNKEISPFIHSVEKIITSQQKNEKKEIKQVKKILNSKKEPSPSKNKIKLKDEPVDKEKIRELEEKIKARDNTINQLMGVNKKFRKDNQKLNQKIEDLQKDNNKIAGEIEDAKKALFNQEMLFKEKKRLEKEIKEYKDAIRLQEDLYTSLVLLQRKNLQLRGEIIRWELRFRKLQRRPGIETSPEKEEITDIPRVGVFVDVQNIYYGAKIGYQAKLNFETLLNLVTRDRQLVAAIAYIVQTPEINQEEFIKALERVGYEVKSKDLRRRADGSAKGDWDLGIAMDIISLQDKMDVVVLVSGDGDFIDLIKFLRKSDVEVEVAAFQHNTSRDLIEIAHTFYPMEEDMIITYN
;
A
#
# COMPACT_ATOMS: atom_id res chain seq x y z
N MET A 1 7.71 3.65 -11.20
CA MET A 1 8.63 3.56 -10.05
C MET A 1 8.78 4.98 -9.48
N ILE A 2 8.17 5.24 -8.33
CA ILE A 2 8.11 6.57 -7.68
C ILE A 2 9.30 6.64 -6.72
N ARG A 3 10.14 7.69 -6.81
CA ARG A 3 11.23 7.90 -5.85
C ARG A 3 10.62 8.47 -4.55
N MET A 4 11.12 8.05 -3.39
CA MET A 4 10.63 8.52 -2.08
C MET A 4 10.66 10.06 -1.96
N GLU A 5 11.58 10.73 -2.66
CA GLU A 5 11.69 12.19 -2.77
C GLU A 5 10.44 12.86 -3.38
N ASP A 6 9.75 12.21 -4.32
CA ASP A 6 8.58 12.78 -5.00
C ASP A 6 7.37 12.89 -4.06
N GLY A 7 7.26 11.99 -3.08
CA GLY A 7 6.15 11.93 -2.12
C GLY A 7 6.20 13.03 -1.07
N GLY A 8 7.40 13.36 -0.58
CA GLY A 8 7.59 14.44 0.40
C GLY A 8 7.27 15.81 -0.19
N ILE A 9 7.70 16.07 -1.43
CA ILE A 9 7.45 17.35 -2.09
C ILE A 9 5.97 17.50 -2.46
N TYR A 10 5.30 16.42 -2.88
CA TYR A 10 3.84 16.44 -3.11
C TYR A 10 3.08 16.86 -1.84
N GLN A 11 3.39 16.27 -0.68
CA GLN A 11 2.74 16.62 0.57
C GLN A 11 3.03 18.08 0.97
N LYS A 12 4.25 18.55 0.73
CA LYS A 12 4.63 19.95 0.98
C LYS A 12 3.83 20.92 0.11
N LEU A 13 3.64 20.62 -1.17
CA LEU A 13 2.78 21.42 -2.05
C LEU A 13 1.33 21.45 -1.56
N MET A 14 0.79 20.30 -1.14
CA MET A 14 -0.56 20.21 -0.59
C MET A 14 -0.74 21.04 0.69
N ASN A 15 0.27 21.08 1.55
CA ASN A 15 0.18 21.78 2.84
C ASN A 15 0.32 23.30 2.72
N TYR A 16 1.11 23.78 1.76
CA TYR A 16 1.48 25.20 1.67
C TYR A 16 0.80 25.97 0.53
N LEU A 17 0.28 25.29 -0.50
CA LEU A 17 -0.31 25.94 -1.67
C LEU A 17 -1.83 25.86 -1.70
N THR A 18 -2.43 26.83 -2.39
CA THR A 18 -3.82 26.83 -2.82
C THR A 18 -3.88 26.57 -4.33
N PRO A 19 -5.05 26.23 -4.91
CA PRO A 19 -5.20 26.12 -6.36
C PRO A 19 -4.73 27.37 -7.11
N ARG A 20 -4.87 28.54 -6.49
CA ARG A 20 -4.44 29.81 -7.09
C ARG A 20 -2.94 30.02 -7.02
N SER A 21 -2.28 29.69 -5.92
CA SER A 21 -0.82 29.84 -5.84
C SER A 21 -0.08 28.76 -6.63
N LEU A 22 -0.67 27.56 -6.76
CA LEU A 22 -0.18 26.52 -7.65
C LEU A 22 -0.28 26.92 -9.13
N SER A 23 -1.31 27.67 -9.54
CA SER A 23 -1.41 28.14 -10.93
C SER A 23 -0.28 29.10 -11.30
N TRP A 24 0.21 29.91 -10.36
CA TRP A 24 1.40 30.76 -10.57
C TRP A 24 2.64 29.91 -10.83
N VAL A 25 2.84 28.86 -10.02
CA VAL A 25 3.95 27.91 -10.15
C VAL A 25 3.89 27.22 -11.52
N MET A 26 2.73 26.72 -11.92
CA MET A 26 2.55 26.04 -13.20
C MET A 26 2.75 26.98 -14.40
N ASN A 27 2.18 28.18 -14.37
CA ASN A 27 2.33 29.16 -15.46
C ASN A 27 3.78 29.60 -15.67
N ASP A 28 4.55 29.75 -14.59
CA ASP A 28 5.93 30.21 -14.67
C ASP A 28 6.94 29.11 -15.04
N LEU A 29 6.61 27.84 -14.77
CA LEU A 29 7.54 26.71 -14.87
C LEU A 29 7.24 25.76 -16.02
N LEU A 30 5.98 25.58 -16.38
CA LEU A 30 5.56 24.60 -17.38
C LEU A 30 5.31 25.28 -18.72
N THR A 31 5.76 24.64 -19.78
CA THR A 31 5.43 25.04 -21.15
C THR A 31 4.02 24.57 -21.51
N GLN A 32 3.41 25.19 -22.52
CA GLN A 32 2.09 24.78 -23.02
C GLN A 32 2.06 23.30 -23.45
N ARG A 33 3.15 22.78 -24.03
CA ARG A 33 3.28 21.36 -24.40
C ARG A 33 3.25 20.44 -23.18
N GLU A 34 3.89 20.83 -22.09
CA GLU A 34 3.91 20.04 -20.85
C GLU A 34 2.56 20.09 -20.14
N ILE A 35 1.89 21.24 -20.14
CA ILE A 35 0.52 21.40 -19.62
C ILE A 35 -0.45 20.47 -20.39
N ILE A 36 -0.35 20.44 -21.73
CA ILE A 36 -1.14 19.53 -22.57
C ILE A 36 -0.75 18.07 -22.34
N SER A 37 0.54 17.77 -22.14
CA SER A 37 0.99 16.42 -21.83
C SER A 37 0.45 15.91 -20.49
N ILE A 38 0.40 16.76 -19.46
CA ILE A 38 -0.24 16.42 -18.18
C ILE A 38 -1.71 16.11 -18.41
N LEU A 39 -2.39 16.93 -19.21
CA LEU A 39 -3.81 16.73 -19.53
C LEU A 39 -4.09 15.43 -20.29
N ASN A 40 -3.28 15.11 -21.31
CA ASN A 40 -3.46 13.91 -22.12
C ASN A 40 -3.14 12.61 -21.37
N ASN A 41 -2.30 12.69 -20.33
CA ASN A 41 -1.98 11.57 -19.45
C ASN A 41 -2.91 11.49 -18.23
N SER A 42 -3.92 12.36 -18.14
CA SER A 42 -5.01 12.25 -17.17
C SER A 42 -6.25 11.73 -17.89
N ASP A 43 -6.60 10.45 -17.71
CA ASP A 43 -7.76 9.79 -18.35
C ASP A 43 -9.12 10.42 -17.97
N ASP A 44 -9.09 11.39 -17.08
CA ASP A 44 -10.19 11.75 -16.20
C ASP A 44 -10.56 13.25 -16.26
N ILE A 45 -9.88 14.04 -17.12
CA ILE A 45 -10.24 15.43 -17.43
C ILE A 45 -10.93 15.47 -18.79
N LYS A 46 -12.23 15.14 -18.81
CA LYS A 46 -13.05 15.29 -20.01
C LYS A 46 -13.51 16.74 -20.15
N TYR A 47 -12.84 17.51 -21.00
CA TYR A 47 -13.39 18.78 -21.47
C TYR A 47 -14.56 18.50 -22.41
N SER A 48 -15.78 18.72 -21.93
CA SER A 48 -17.00 18.61 -22.73
C SER A 48 -16.91 19.54 -23.95
N ARG A 49 -16.72 18.95 -25.13
CA ARG A 49 -16.90 19.54 -26.48
C ARG A 49 -15.91 20.60 -26.98
N LYS A 50 -14.72 20.77 -26.40
CA LYS A 50 -13.65 21.60 -27.00
C LYS A 50 -12.31 20.88 -27.00
N ASP A 51 -11.61 20.93 -28.13
CA ASP A 51 -10.24 20.44 -28.26
C ASP A 51 -9.34 21.21 -27.26
N PRO A 52 -8.58 20.53 -26.39
CA PRO A 52 -7.62 21.17 -25.49
C PRO A 52 -6.66 22.15 -26.16
N LEU A 53 -6.35 21.95 -27.45
CA LEU A 53 -5.51 22.84 -28.25
C LEU A 53 -6.17 24.21 -28.53
N THR A 54 -7.49 24.32 -28.36
CA THR A 54 -8.28 25.55 -28.59
C THR A 54 -8.62 26.31 -27.31
N MET A 55 -8.27 25.77 -26.14
CA MET A 55 -8.53 26.40 -24.84
C MET A 55 -7.38 27.33 -24.41
N SER A 56 -7.69 28.39 -23.67
CA SER A 56 -6.63 29.25 -23.11
C SER A 56 -5.83 28.48 -22.05
N SER A 57 -4.50 28.63 -22.08
CA SER A 57 -3.58 28.02 -21.11
C SER A 57 -4.00 28.32 -19.66
N GLU A 58 -4.53 29.51 -19.41
CA GLU A 58 -5.00 29.94 -18.09
C GLU A 58 -6.21 29.12 -17.59
N THR A 59 -7.14 28.76 -18.48
CA THR A 59 -8.29 27.91 -18.14
C THR A 59 -7.84 26.47 -17.86
N ILE A 60 -6.89 25.96 -18.65
CA ILE A 60 -6.35 24.60 -18.47
C ILE A 60 -5.59 24.53 -17.15
N VAL A 61 -4.70 25.49 -16.90
CA VAL A 61 -3.91 25.55 -15.67
C VAL A 61 -4.82 25.72 -14.45
N SER A 62 -5.82 26.60 -14.48
CA SER A 62 -6.75 26.73 -13.34
C SER A 62 -7.48 25.42 -13.03
N ASN A 63 -7.88 24.66 -14.06
CA ASN A 63 -8.53 23.36 -13.86
C ASN A 63 -7.55 22.30 -13.33
N LEU A 64 -6.34 22.23 -13.88
CA LEU A 64 -5.30 21.34 -13.39
C LEU A 64 -4.91 21.67 -11.95
N SER A 65 -4.75 22.95 -11.62
CA SER A 65 -4.44 23.38 -10.26
C SER A 65 -5.56 23.08 -9.27
N TYR A 66 -6.83 23.08 -9.69
CA TYR A 66 -7.94 22.63 -8.83
C TYR A 66 -7.95 21.11 -8.67
N ASN A 67 -7.74 20.37 -9.76
CA ASN A 67 -7.70 18.90 -9.72
C ASN A 67 -6.50 18.36 -8.96
N PHE A 68 -5.38 19.09 -8.92
CA PHE A 68 -4.20 18.76 -8.10
C PHE A 68 -4.57 18.40 -6.66
N PHE A 69 -5.47 19.19 -6.03
CA PHE A 69 -5.89 18.99 -4.64
C PHE A 69 -7.02 17.97 -4.49
N ARG A 70 -7.66 17.54 -5.59
CA ARG A 70 -8.85 16.66 -5.56
C ARG A 70 -8.61 15.28 -6.14
N LYS A 71 -7.50 15.08 -6.86
CA LYS A 71 -7.18 13.87 -7.63
C LYS A 71 -5.68 13.61 -7.49
N THR A 72 -5.31 12.57 -6.75
CA THR A 72 -3.91 12.27 -6.36
C THR A 72 -3.02 11.88 -7.53
N ASP A 73 -3.57 11.22 -8.53
CA ASP A 73 -2.93 10.88 -9.80
C ASP A 73 -2.48 12.14 -10.56
N ILE A 74 -3.38 13.12 -10.72
CA ILE A 74 -3.07 14.43 -11.34
C ILE A 74 -2.09 15.20 -10.47
N GLY A 75 -2.29 15.16 -9.14
CA GLY A 75 -1.38 15.75 -8.17
C GLY A 75 0.06 15.26 -8.36
N TYR A 76 0.24 13.94 -8.37
CA TYR A 76 1.54 13.30 -8.55
C TYR A 76 2.12 13.56 -9.95
N LEU A 77 1.30 13.55 -10.99
CA LEU A 77 1.72 13.84 -12.37
C LEU A 77 2.24 15.27 -12.51
N ILE A 78 1.56 16.25 -11.92
CA ILE A 78 1.99 17.66 -11.86
C ILE A 78 3.30 17.77 -11.08
N THR A 79 3.38 17.20 -9.87
CA THR A 79 4.59 17.23 -9.04
C THR A 79 5.78 16.62 -9.76
N LYS A 80 5.62 15.44 -10.37
CA LYS A 80 6.68 14.78 -11.14
C LYS A 80 7.13 15.62 -12.33
N THR A 81 6.22 16.34 -12.99
CA THR A 81 6.55 17.20 -14.12
C THR A 81 7.32 18.45 -13.66
N LEU A 82 6.92 19.04 -12.53
CA LEU A 82 7.62 20.16 -11.91
C LEU A 82 9.02 19.77 -11.41
N LEU A 83 9.19 18.56 -10.86
CA LEU A 83 10.49 18.07 -10.37
C LEU A 83 11.54 17.91 -11.47
N LYS A 84 11.13 17.73 -12.73
CA LYS A 84 12.04 17.72 -13.88
C LYS A 84 12.62 19.11 -14.19
N LYS A 85 12.12 20.18 -13.58
CA LYS A 85 12.56 21.56 -13.84
C LYS A 85 13.82 21.91 -13.05
N ARG A 86 14.96 21.99 -13.76
CA ARG A 86 16.19 22.56 -13.23
C ARG A 86 16.14 24.09 -13.33
N LEU A 87 16.20 24.78 -12.20
CA LEU A 87 16.14 26.24 -12.14
C LEU A 87 17.47 26.86 -11.74
N LYS A 88 17.88 27.93 -12.45
CA LYS A 88 19.04 28.74 -12.06
C LYS A 88 18.78 29.44 -10.73
N GLU A 89 17.54 29.88 -10.48
CA GLU A 89 17.08 30.46 -9.22
C GLU A 89 17.29 29.53 -8.03
N LYS A 90 17.01 28.23 -8.17
CA LYS A 90 17.23 27.24 -7.10
C LYS A 90 18.70 27.21 -6.67
N SER A 91 19.62 27.24 -7.64
CA SER A 91 21.06 27.26 -7.36
C SER A 91 21.58 28.56 -6.72
N LYS A 92 20.83 29.66 -6.86
CA LYS A 92 21.14 30.94 -6.19
C LYS A 92 20.63 30.92 -4.75
N LEU A 93 19.37 30.53 -4.56
CA LEU A 93 18.73 30.47 -3.24
C LEU A 93 19.38 29.42 -2.32
N SER A 94 19.85 28.30 -2.87
CA SER A 94 20.57 27.28 -2.09
C SER A 94 21.91 27.76 -1.52
N LYS A 95 22.45 28.89 -2.02
CA LYS A 95 23.72 29.48 -1.57
C LYS A 95 23.53 30.68 -0.65
N MET A 96 22.30 31.15 -0.48
CA MET A 96 21.97 32.31 0.35
C MET A 96 21.69 31.86 1.79
N ASP A 97 22.11 32.66 2.77
CA ASP A 97 21.68 32.48 4.16
C ASP A 97 20.18 32.87 4.33
N PRO A 98 19.53 32.45 5.43
CA PRO A 98 18.10 32.72 5.65
C PRO A 98 17.72 34.20 5.65
N VAL A 99 18.61 35.10 6.07
CA VAL A 99 18.37 36.55 6.09
C VAL A 99 18.39 37.10 4.67
N ALA A 100 19.38 36.70 3.87
CA ALA A 100 19.49 37.05 2.46
C ALA A 100 18.31 36.52 1.62
N ILE A 101 17.72 35.39 1.99
CA ILE A 101 16.49 34.87 1.36
C ILE A 101 15.29 35.77 1.68
N ARG A 102 15.16 36.22 2.93
CA ARG A 102 14.11 37.17 3.33
C ARG A 102 14.26 38.51 2.60
N ASP A 103 15.49 39.01 2.45
CA ASP A 103 15.76 40.23 1.68
C ASP A 103 15.46 40.05 0.19
N TYR A 104 15.85 38.90 -0.38
CA TYR A 104 15.51 38.54 -1.75
C TYR A 104 14.00 38.46 -1.98
N MET A 105 13.24 38.01 -0.96
CA MET A 105 11.77 37.95 -0.98
C MET A 105 11.10 39.28 -0.64
N GLY A 106 11.81 40.23 -0.02
CA GLY A 106 11.25 41.51 0.47
C GLY A 106 10.71 42.43 -0.63
N ASP A 107 11.24 42.33 -1.86
CA ASP A 107 10.72 43.05 -3.03
C ASP A 107 9.74 42.19 -3.85
N VAL A 108 8.68 41.72 -3.17
CA VAL A 108 7.61 40.91 -3.78
C VAL A 108 6.99 41.61 -5.00
N LYS A 109 6.94 42.95 -5.00
CA LYS A 109 6.38 43.74 -6.09
C LYS A 109 7.21 43.60 -7.37
N ASN A 110 8.53 43.63 -7.26
CA ASN A 110 9.42 43.41 -8.39
C ASN A 110 9.38 41.96 -8.89
N ILE A 111 9.35 40.98 -7.97
CA ILE A 111 9.18 39.55 -8.33
C ILE A 111 7.87 39.33 -9.09
N PHE A 112 6.80 39.97 -8.64
CA PHE A 112 5.49 39.95 -9.30
C PHE A 112 5.55 40.56 -10.70
N ASN A 113 6.09 41.79 -10.82
CA ASN A 113 6.20 42.48 -12.10
C ASN A 113 7.12 41.76 -13.11
N GLN A 114 8.08 40.97 -12.64
CA GLN A 114 8.97 40.18 -13.49
C GLN A 114 8.38 38.83 -13.90
N ASN A 115 7.16 38.46 -13.49
CA ASN A 115 6.56 37.13 -13.70
C ASN A 115 7.50 36.00 -13.22
N ARG A 116 8.02 36.15 -12.00
CA ARG A 116 8.92 35.17 -11.36
C ARG A 116 8.34 34.58 -10.08
N VAL A 117 7.09 34.89 -9.76
CA VAL A 117 6.41 34.47 -8.53
C VAL A 117 6.45 32.96 -8.38
N GLY A 118 6.05 32.22 -9.42
CA GLY A 118 6.01 30.77 -9.42
C GLY A 118 7.40 30.15 -9.34
N LYS A 119 8.41 30.76 -9.98
CA LYS A 119 9.81 30.29 -9.93
C LYS A 119 10.40 30.42 -8.53
N VAL A 120 10.21 31.57 -7.89
CA VAL A 120 10.72 31.83 -6.54
C VAL A 120 9.99 30.93 -5.53
N LEU A 121 8.66 30.86 -5.62
CA LEU A 121 7.84 30.00 -4.76
C LEU A 121 8.26 28.53 -4.85
N TRP A 122 8.50 28.01 -6.06
CA TRP A 122 8.99 26.64 -6.24
C TRP A 122 10.39 26.40 -5.66
N CYS A 123 11.28 27.39 -5.74
CA CYS A 123 12.61 27.25 -5.14
C CYS A 123 12.53 27.13 -3.62
N ILE A 124 11.69 27.94 -2.97
CA ILE A 124 11.45 27.89 -1.52
C ILE A 124 10.81 26.56 -1.13
N LEU A 125 9.79 26.11 -1.87
CA LEU A 125 9.10 24.85 -1.63
C LEU A 125 10.00 23.62 -1.76
N THR A 126 11.05 23.69 -2.58
CA THR A 126 12.00 22.58 -2.76
C THR A 126 13.30 22.75 -1.97
N ASP A 127 13.32 23.70 -1.02
CA ASP A 127 14.41 23.89 -0.05
C ASP A 127 14.13 23.09 1.23
N ASP A 128 15.14 22.37 1.72
CA ASP A 128 15.01 21.48 2.87
C ASP A 128 15.13 22.22 4.21
N ARG A 129 15.58 23.47 4.22
CA ARG A 129 15.75 24.27 5.44
C ARG A 129 14.41 24.73 6.00
N GLU A 130 14.15 24.42 7.27
CA GLU A 130 12.90 24.77 7.95
C GLU A 130 12.68 26.29 8.04
N GLU A 131 13.75 27.05 8.26
CA GLU A 131 13.75 28.51 8.34
C GLU A 131 13.24 29.15 7.04
N VAL A 132 13.61 28.57 5.89
CA VAL A 132 13.18 29.02 4.56
C VAL A 132 11.71 28.67 4.33
N ASN A 133 11.27 27.51 4.80
CA ASN A 133 9.87 27.06 4.66
C ASN A 133 8.89 27.92 5.47
N LYS A 134 9.34 28.54 6.58
CA LYS A 134 8.53 29.48 7.36
C LYS A 134 8.15 30.75 6.58
N GLU A 135 8.91 31.11 5.54
CA GLU A 135 8.67 32.29 4.70
C GLU A 135 7.65 32.06 3.56
N ILE A 136 7.17 30.81 3.36
CA ILE A 136 6.22 30.48 2.28
C ILE A 136 4.88 31.22 2.45
N SER A 137 4.27 31.13 3.64
CA SER A 137 2.97 31.75 3.90
C SER A 137 3.01 33.29 3.86
N PRO A 138 3.99 33.97 4.49
CA PRO A 138 4.18 35.42 4.34
C PRO A 138 4.34 35.89 2.90
N PHE A 139 5.06 35.12 2.08
CA PHE A 139 5.27 35.43 0.67
C PHE A 139 3.98 35.34 -0.14
N ILE A 140 3.24 34.23 -0.01
CA ILE A 140 1.94 34.05 -0.70
C ILE A 140 0.99 35.18 -0.31
N HIS A 141 0.88 35.51 0.98
CA HIS A 141 0.03 36.59 1.45
C HIS A 141 0.38 37.95 0.84
N SER A 142 1.68 38.24 0.72
CA SER A 142 2.17 39.49 0.13
C SER A 142 1.83 39.59 -1.36
N VAL A 143 1.96 38.49 -2.11
CA VAL A 143 1.56 38.41 -3.52
C VAL A 143 0.05 38.59 -3.67
N GLU A 144 -0.76 37.92 -2.86
CA GLU A 144 -2.22 38.04 -2.91
C GLU A 144 -2.71 39.45 -2.62
N LYS A 145 -2.05 40.17 -1.71
CA LYS A 145 -2.34 41.57 -1.41
C LYS A 145 -2.09 42.46 -2.63
N ILE A 146 -0.98 42.25 -3.36
CA ILE A 146 -0.66 42.97 -4.60
C ILE A 146 -1.73 42.71 -5.66
N ILE A 147 -2.06 41.43 -5.92
CA ILE A 147 -3.08 41.07 -6.91
C ILE A 147 -4.44 41.69 -6.56
N THR A 148 -4.84 41.61 -5.30
CA THR A 148 -6.12 42.17 -4.83
C THR A 148 -6.17 43.70 -5.00
N SER A 149 -5.05 44.39 -4.79
CA SER A 149 -4.94 45.83 -5.01
C SER A 149 -5.06 46.21 -6.50
N GLN A 150 -4.41 45.46 -7.39
CA GLN A 150 -4.50 45.68 -8.85
C GLN A 150 -5.93 45.45 -9.35
N GLN A 151 -6.56 44.34 -8.95
CA GLN A 151 -7.94 44.04 -9.33
C GLN A 151 -8.94 45.10 -8.83
N LYS A 152 -8.70 45.70 -7.65
CA LYS A 152 -9.51 46.82 -7.15
C LYS A 152 -9.33 48.08 -8.00
N ASN A 153 -8.13 48.36 -8.48
CA ASN A 153 -7.84 49.50 -9.35
C ASN A 153 -8.46 49.31 -10.74
N GLU A 154 -8.29 48.14 -11.37
CA GLU A 154 -8.91 47.81 -12.65
C GLU A 154 -10.44 47.88 -12.58
N LYS A 155 -11.06 47.39 -11.49
CA LYS A 155 -12.52 47.52 -11.28
C LYS A 155 -12.97 48.98 -11.17
N LYS A 156 -12.14 49.88 -10.62
CA LYS A 156 -12.43 51.32 -10.57
C LYS A 156 -12.34 51.94 -11.96
N GLU A 157 -11.33 51.60 -12.74
CA GLU A 157 -11.17 52.06 -14.13
C GLU A 157 -12.31 51.57 -15.02
N ILE A 158 -12.70 50.28 -14.93
CA ILE A 158 -13.84 49.74 -15.67
C ILE A 158 -15.15 50.46 -15.28
N LYS A 159 -15.35 50.79 -14.00
CA LYS A 159 -16.51 51.58 -13.56
C LYS A 159 -16.48 52.99 -14.14
N GLN A 160 -15.32 53.63 -14.23
CA GLN A 160 -15.17 54.95 -14.86
C GLN A 160 -15.45 54.89 -16.37
N VAL A 161 -14.91 53.89 -17.07
CA VAL A 161 -15.13 53.67 -18.51
C VAL A 161 -16.62 53.38 -18.81
N LYS A 162 -17.27 52.54 -18.00
CA LYS A 162 -18.73 52.29 -18.12
C LYS A 162 -19.57 53.54 -17.88
N LYS A 163 -19.15 54.41 -16.95
CA LYS A 163 -19.81 55.70 -16.69
C LYS A 163 -19.72 56.63 -17.91
N ILE A 164 -18.56 56.67 -18.58
CA ILE A 164 -18.33 57.45 -19.81
C ILE A 164 -19.11 56.89 -21.00
N LEU A 165 -19.21 55.55 -21.13
CA LEU A 165 -20.00 54.88 -22.16
C LEU A 165 -21.51 55.11 -21.98
N ASN A 166 -22.00 55.09 -20.75
CA ASN A 166 -23.42 55.32 -20.47
C ASN A 166 -23.84 56.79 -20.64
N SER A 167 -22.91 57.76 -20.53
CA SER A 167 -23.18 59.16 -20.86
C SER A 167 -23.29 59.44 -22.37
N LYS A 168 -23.08 58.45 -23.25
CA LYS A 168 -23.15 58.59 -24.71
C LYS A 168 -24.40 57.97 -25.37
N LYS A 169 -25.43 57.56 -24.62
CA LYS A 169 -26.71 57.07 -25.19
C LYS A 169 -27.91 57.97 -24.85
N GLU A 170 -28.29 58.75 -25.87
CA GLU A 170 -29.55 59.46 -26.19
C GLU A 170 -30.01 60.71 -25.42
N PRO A 171 -30.40 61.79 -26.14
CA PRO A 171 -31.23 62.89 -25.61
C PRO A 171 -32.73 62.62 -25.85
N SER A 172 -33.54 62.86 -24.81
CA SER A 172 -35.01 62.80 -24.83
C SER A 172 -35.66 64.11 -25.30
N PRO A 173 -36.76 64.10 -26.09
CA PRO A 173 -37.51 65.32 -26.39
C PRO A 173 -38.63 65.57 -25.37
N SER A 174 -38.82 66.85 -25.09
CA SER A 174 -39.71 67.47 -24.11
C SER A 174 -41.18 67.50 -24.53
N LYS A 175 -42.08 67.44 -23.54
CA LYS A 175 -43.52 67.69 -23.69
C LYS A 175 -43.78 69.20 -23.80
N ASN A 176 -44.33 69.65 -24.92
CA ASN A 176 -45.05 70.93 -25.02
C ASN A 176 -46.55 70.67 -25.15
N LYS A 177 -47.35 71.28 -24.27
CA LYS A 177 -48.82 71.30 -24.32
C LYS A 177 -49.27 72.28 -25.41
N ILE A 178 -50.12 71.83 -26.34
CA ILE A 178 -50.89 72.69 -27.25
C ILE A 178 -52.38 72.51 -26.96
N LYS A 179 -53.10 73.64 -26.90
CA LYS A 179 -54.54 73.77 -26.64
C LYS A 179 -55.36 73.22 -27.82
N LEU A 180 -56.43 72.47 -27.52
CA LEU A 180 -57.40 71.99 -28.51
C LEU A 180 -58.37 73.11 -28.94
N LYS A 181 -58.65 73.20 -30.24
CA LYS A 181 -59.86 73.77 -30.84
C LYS A 181 -60.62 72.63 -31.51
N ASP A 182 -61.94 72.62 -31.36
CA ASP A 182 -62.84 71.59 -31.87
C ASP A 182 -62.92 71.59 -33.40
N GLU A 183 -62.42 70.51 -34.03
CA GLU A 183 -62.67 70.15 -35.43
C GLU A 183 -63.75 69.06 -35.51
N PRO A 184 -64.52 68.97 -36.62
CA PRO A 184 -65.62 68.03 -36.73
C PRO A 184 -65.09 66.60 -36.74
N VAL A 185 -65.55 65.80 -35.78
CA VAL A 185 -65.11 64.43 -35.56
C VAL A 185 -65.58 63.53 -36.71
N ASP A 186 -64.61 63.03 -37.48
CA ASP A 186 -64.79 62.04 -38.55
C ASP A 186 -65.10 60.66 -37.94
N LYS A 187 -66.40 60.38 -37.76
CA LYS A 187 -66.92 59.18 -37.09
C LYS A 187 -66.48 57.87 -37.75
N GLU A 188 -66.14 57.90 -39.04
CA GLU A 188 -65.73 56.73 -39.81
C GLU A 188 -64.29 56.32 -39.48
N LYS A 189 -63.41 57.31 -39.30
CA LYS A 189 -62.03 57.13 -38.83
C LYS A 189 -61.98 56.61 -37.39
N ILE A 190 -62.91 57.03 -36.54
CA ILE A 190 -63.06 56.49 -35.18
C ILE A 190 -63.45 55.02 -35.22
N ARG A 191 -64.41 54.64 -36.07
CA ARG A 191 -64.86 53.26 -36.20
C ARG A 191 -63.75 52.32 -36.70
N GLU A 192 -62.93 52.76 -37.66
CA GLU A 192 -61.74 52.00 -38.09
C GLU A 192 -60.70 51.83 -36.96
N LEU A 193 -60.50 52.86 -36.16
CA LEU A 193 -59.58 52.80 -35.02
C LEU A 193 -60.11 51.88 -33.92
N GLU A 194 -61.41 51.88 -33.67
CA GLU A 194 -62.07 50.97 -32.72
C GLU A 194 -61.95 49.50 -33.16
N GLU A 195 -62.11 49.20 -34.46
CA GLU A 195 -61.88 47.84 -34.98
C GLU A 195 -60.41 47.41 -34.87
N LYS A 196 -59.46 48.32 -35.16
CA LYS A 196 -58.02 48.06 -34.97
C LYS A 196 -57.65 47.84 -33.51
N ILE A 197 -58.28 48.57 -32.58
CA ILE A 197 -58.11 48.38 -31.14
C ILE A 197 -58.64 47.01 -30.73
N LYS A 198 -59.85 46.64 -31.17
CA LYS A 198 -60.48 45.35 -30.86
C LYS A 198 -59.66 44.16 -31.38
N ALA A 199 -59.08 44.28 -32.58
CA ALA A 199 -58.17 43.29 -33.14
C ALA A 199 -56.85 43.17 -32.33
N ARG A 200 -56.31 44.31 -31.88
CA ARG A 200 -55.14 44.33 -30.98
C ARG A 200 -55.45 43.70 -29.62
N ASP A 201 -56.61 43.98 -29.04
CA ASP A 201 -57.03 43.41 -27.75
C ASP A 201 -57.19 41.89 -27.82
N ASN A 202 -57.74 41.36 -28.91
CA ASN A 202 -57.80 39.92 -29.15
C ASN A 202 -56.39 39.30 -29.24
N THR A 203 -55.46 39.98 -29.90
CA THR A 203 -54.06 39.53 -30.01
C THR A 203 -53.38 39.54 -28.65
N ILE A 204 -53.59 40.60 -27.85
CA ILE A 204 -53.07 40.72 -26.48
C ILE A 204 -53.60 39.58 -25.60
N ASN A 205 -54.89 39.26 -25.67
CA ASN A 205 -55.50 38.17 -24.92
C ASN A 205 -54.91 36.80 -25.28
N GLN A 206 -54.67 36.53 -26.57
CA GLN A 206 -53.99 35.30 -27.01
C GLN A 206 -52.55 35.22 -26.47
N LEU A 207 -51.80 36.32 -26.56
CA LEU A 207 -50.43 36.40 -26.04
C LEU A 207 -50.40 36.21 -24.51
N MET A 208 -51.38 36.73 -23.77
CA MET A 208 -51.50 36.50 -22.33
C MET A 208 -51.72 35.02 -21.99
N GLY A 209 -52.54 34.30 -22.76
CA GLY A 209 -52.74 32.85 -22.59
C GLY A 209 -51.46 32.04 -22.80
N VAL A 210 -50.71 32.36 -23.87
CA VAL A 210 -49.42 31.74 -24.18
C VAL A 210 -48.39 32.03 -23.09
N ASN A 211 -48.30 33.28 -22.62
CA ASN A 211 -47.37 33.68 -21.56
C ASN A 211 -47.68 32.99 -20.22
N LYS A 212 -48.97 32.77 -19.91
CA LYS A 212 -49.38 32.00 -18.72
C LYS A 212 -48.93 30.54 -18.79
N LYS A 213 -48.99 29.91 -19.98
CA LYS A 213 -48.48 28.55 -20.20
C LYS A 213 -46.96 28.49 -20.04
N PHE A 214 -46.22 29.42 -20.66
CA PHE A 214 -44.76 29.51 -20.50
C PHE A 214 -44.31 29.68 -19.05
N ARG A 215 -45.05 30.46 -18.24
CA ARG A 215 -44.75 30.60 -16.80
C ARG A 215 -44.87 29.28 -16.04
N LYS A 216 -45.92 28.49 -16.32
CA LYS A 216 -46.10 27.16 -15.70
C LYS A 216 -44.99 26.19 -16.11
N ASP A 217 -44.63 26.18 -17.38
CA ASP A 217 -43.58 25.29 -17.89
C ASP A 217 -42.20 25.69 -17.32
N ASN A 218 -41.91 26.99 -17.21
CA ASN A 218 -40.71 27.48 -16.52
C ASN A 218 -40.67 27.11 -15.04
N GLN A 219 -41.78 27.17 -14.32
CA GLN A 219 -41.84 26.70 -12.92
C GLN A 219 -41.50 25.22 -12.80
N LYS A 220 -42.08 24.37 -13.66
CA LYS A 220 -41.77 22.93 -13.68
C LYS A 220 -40.31 22.66 -14.01
N LEU A 221 -39.75 23.41 -14.96
CA LEU A 221 -38.35 23.28 -15.34
C LEU A 221 -37.42 23.67 -14.18
N ASN A 222 -37.72 24.77 -13.48
CA ASN A 222 -36.96 25.21 -12.32
C ASN A 222 -36.99 24.20 -11.18
N GLN A 223 -38.15 23.58 -10.92
CA GLN A 223 -38.25 22.53 -9.91
C GLN A 223 -37.36 21.33 -10.26
N LYS A 224 -37.37 20.92 -11.54
CA LYS A 224 -36.53 19.82 -12.01
C LYS A 224 -35.03 20.14 -11.95
N ILE A 225 -34.66 21.41 -12.15
CA ILE A 225 -33.28 21.88 -11.96
C ILE A 225 -32.87 21.78 -10.49
N GLU A 226 -33.72 22.17 -9.54
CA GLU A 226 -33.43 22.04 -8.11
C GLU A 226 -33.23 20.57 -7.69
N ASP A 227 -34.09 19.67 -8.18
CA ASP A 227 -33.99 18.24 -7.86
C ASP A 227 -32.68 17.66 -8.41
N LEU A 228 -32.33 17.98 -9.67
CA LEU A 228 -31.06 17.56 -10.26
C LEU A 228 -29.85 18.15 -9.52
N GLN A 229 -29.95 19.37 -8.98
CA GLN A 229 -28.90 19.96 -8.16
C GLN A 229 -28.70 19.21 -6.84
N LYS A 230 -29.78 18.76 -6.20
CA LYS A 230 -29.70 17.93 -4.98
C LYS A 230 -29.03 16.59 -5.27
N ASP A 231 -29.43 15.91 -6.33
CA ASP A 231 -28.84 14.63 -6.72
C ASP A 231 -27.35 14.79 -7.06
N ASN A 232 -26.98 15.85 -7.78
CA ASN A 232 -25.60 16.13 -8.13
C ASN A 232 -24.73 16.41 -6.88
N ASN A 233 -25.28 17.08 -5.87
CA ASN A 233 -24.60 17.29 -4.59
C ASN A 233 -24.43 15.97 -3.81
N LYS A 234 -25.42 15.08 -3.85
CA LYS A 234 -25.33 13.75 -3.22
C LYS A 234 -24.22 12.92 -3.86
N ILE A 235 -24.22 12.83 -5.19
CA ILE A 235 -23.19 12.11 -5.96
C ILE A 235 -21.80 12.72 -5.70
N ALA A 236 -21.70 14.04 -5.57
CA ALA A 236 -20.43 14.69 -5.23
C ALA A 236 -19.89 14.26 -3.86
N GLY A 237 -20.76 14.01 -2.88
CA GLY A 237 -20.38 13.47 -1.57
C GLY A 237 -19.89 12.02 -1.67
N GLU A 238 -20.62 11.16 -2.38
CA GLU A 238 -20.23 9.76 -2.59
C GLU A 238 -18.87 9.64 -3.31
N ILE A 239 -18.60 10.51 -4.29
CA ILE A 239 -17.30 10.60 -4.96
C ILE A 239 -16.18 11.00 -4.00
N GLU A 240 -16.46 11.92 -3.07
CA GLU A 240 -15.46 12.38 -2.10
C GLU A 240 -15.08 11.26 -1.11
N ASP A 241 -16.05 10.46 -0.68
CA ASP A 241 -15.78 9.31 0.19
C ASP A 241 -15.06 8.18 -0.55
N ALA A 242 -15.41 7.92 -1.81
CA ALA A 242 -14.69 6.97 -2.66
C ALA A 242 -13.22 7.39 -2.87
N LYS A 243 -12.95 8.70 -3.01
CA LYS A 243 -11.58 9.23 -3.10
C LYS A 243 -10.78 9.03 -1.83
N LYS A 244 -11.38 9.23 -0.65
CA LYS A 244 -10.70 8.94 0.64
C LYS A 244 -10.34 7.46 0.74
N ALA A 245 -11.25 6.57 0.32
CA ALA A 245 -10.98 5.13 0.31
C ALA A 245 -9.84 4.76 -0.65
N LEU A 246 -9.81 5.35 -1.86
CA LEU A 246 -8.74 5.16 -2.83
C LEU A 246 -7.39 5.67 -2.30
N PHE A 247 -7.37 6.84 -1.66
CA PHE A 247 -6.18 7.38 -1.02
C PHE A 247 -5.61 6.44 0.04
N ASN A 248 -6.47 5.88 0.90
CA ASN A 248 -6.06 4.92 1.91
C ASN A 248 -5.47 3.66 1.27
N GLN A 249 -6.04 3.16 0.16
CA GLN A 249 -5.45 2.05 -0.59
C GLN A 249 -4.08 2.40 -1.19
N GLU A 250 -3.91 3.59 -1.75
CA GLU A 250 -2.61 4.03 -2.29
C GLU A 250 -1.53 4.12 -1.22
N MET A 251 -1.89 4.59 -0.01
CA MET A 251 -0.98 4.62 1.13
C MET A 251 -0.60 3.21 1.58
N LEU A 252 -1.56 2.30 1.70
CA LEU A 252 -1.31 0.88 1.99
C LEU A 252 -0.41 0.24 0.92
N PHE A 253 -0.57 0.58 -0.35
CA PHE A 253 0.27 0.06 -1.42
C PHE A 253 1.73 0.55 -1.31
N LYS A 254 1.95 1.81 -0.92
CA LYS A 254 3.30 2.34 -0.65
C LYS A 254 3.94 1.65 0.56
N GLU A 255 3.17 1.47 1.64
CA GLU A 255 3.60 0.75 2.84
C GLU A 255 4.02 -0.69 2.49
N LYS A 256 3.17 -1.40 1.74
CA LYS A 256 3.45 -2.76 1.25
C LYS A 256 4.76 -2.80 0.46
N LYS A 257 4.96 -1.86 -0.47
CA LYS A 257 6.18 -1.82 -1.28
C LYS A 257 7.45 -1.52 -0.47
N ARG A 258 7.32 -0.72 0.59
CA ARG A 258 8.41 -0.49 1.55
C ARG A 258 8.74 -1.77 2.31
N LEU A 259 7.73 -2.44 2.85
CA LEU A 259 7.89 -3.71 3.57
C LEU A 259 8.48 -4.80 2.67
N GLU A 260 8.08 -4.88 1.40
CA GLU A 260 8.69 -5.81 0.41
C GLU A 260 10.20 -5.55 0.22
N LYS A 261 10.63 -4.29 0.28
CA LYS A 261 12.06 -3.95 0.21
C LYS A 261 12.80 -4.35 1.49
N GLU A 262 12.23 -4.05 2.66
CA GLU A 262 12.79 -4.45 3.96
C GLU A 262 12.90 -5.98 4.07
N ILE A 263 11.84 -6.71 3.68
CA ILE A 263 11.85 -8.18 3.58
C ILE A 263 13.02 -8.65 2.70
N LYS A 264 13.23 -8.04 1.53
CA LYS A 264 14.35 -8.42 0.65
C LYS A 264 15.71 -8.22 1.34
N GLU A 265 15.90 -7.10 2.03
CA GLU A 265 17.13 -6.83 2.79
C GLU A 265 17.35 -7.87 3.90
N TYR A 266 16.29 -8.26 4.62
CA TYR A 266 16.35 -9.33 5.61
C TYR A 266 16.68 -10.70 5.01
N LYS A 267 16.15 -11.03 3.83
CA LYS A 267 16.49 -12.28 3.13
C LYS A 267 17.97 -12.37 2.78
N ASP A 268 18.53 -11.26 2.29
CA ASP A 268 19.94 -11.21 1.94
C ASP A 268 20.82 -11.36 3.19
N ALA A 269 20.39 -10.82 4.34
CA ALA A 269 21.06 -11.02 5.63
C ALA A 269 20.95 -12.47 6.14
N ILE A 270 19.79 -13.11 6.01
CA ILE A 270 19.59 -14.52 6.40
C ILE A 270 20.51 -15.43 5.58
N ARG A 271 20.61 -15.22 4.27
CA ARG A 271 21.55 -15.98 3.41
C ARG A 271 23.00 -15.88 3.90
N LEU A 272 23.43 -14.67 4.25
CA LEU A 272 24.78 -14.46 4.79
C LEU A 272 24.98 -15.22 6.11
N GLN A 273 23.94 -15.28 6.96
CA GLN A 273 23.98 -16.03 8.21
C GLN A 273 24.03 -17.55 7.98
N GLU A 274 23.30 -18.07 7.00
CA GLU A 274 23.35 -19.49 6.59
C GLU A 274 24.75 -19.88 6.08
N ASP A 275 25.37 -19.02 5.26
CA ASP A 275 26.75 -19.22 4.77
C ASP A 275 27.76 -19.26 5.92
N LEU A 276 27.59 -18.38 6.91
CA LEU A 276 28.42 -18.36 8.12
C LEU A 276 28.22 -19.62 8.98
N TYR A 277 26.98 -20.05 9.18
CA TYR A 277 26.66 -21.26 9.93
C TYR A 277 27.26 -22.51 9.28
N THR A 278 27.12 -22.63 7.96
CA THR A 278 27.72 -23.72 7.17
C THR A 278 29.24 -23.75 7.37
N SER A 279 29.88 -22.59 7.31
CA SER A 279 31.32 -22.45 7.55
C SER A 279 31.71 -22.87 8.98
N LEU A 280 30.91 -22.53 9.98
CA LEU A 280 31.14 -22.91 11.37
C LEU A 280 31.05 -24.43 11.58
N VAL A 281 30.03 -25.09 11.02
CA VAL A 281 29.87 -26.54 11.10
C VAL A 281 31.06 -27.28 10.48
N LEU A 282 31.54 -26.80 9.31
CA LEU A 282 32.74 -27.35 8.67
C LEU A 282 33.98 -27.21 9.57
N LEU A 283 34.15 -26.06 10.21
CA LEU A 283 35.25 -25.83 11.15
C LEU A 283 35.15 -26.74 12.38
N GLN A 284 33.95 -26.94 12.94
CA GLN A 284 33.73 -27.84 14.07
C GLN A 284 34.05 -29.29 13.72
N ARG A 285 33.60 -29.78 12.55
CA ARG A 285 33.95 -31.12 12.04
C ARG A 285 35.47 -31.29 11.93
N LYS A 286 36.16 -30.29 11.39
CA LYS A 286 37.62 -30.32 11.25
C LYS A 286 38.33 -30.31 12.62
N ASN A 287 37.81 -29.58 13.59
CA ASN A 287 38.30 -29.59 14.97
C ASN A 287 38.16 -30.99 15.60
N LEU A 288 37.01 -31.63 15.41
CA LEU A 288 36.76 -32.98 15.91
C LEU A 288 37.70 -34.03 15.29
N GLN A 289 37.93 -33.93 13.97
CA GLN A 289 38.90 -34.78 13.27
C GLN A 289 40.31 -34.62 13.85
N LEU A 290 40.77 -33.38 14.03
CA LEU A 290 42.07 -33.09 14.63
C LEU A 290 42.19 -33.62 16.06
N ARG A 291 41.15 -33.48 16.88
CA ARG A 291 41.12 -34.08 18.24
C ARG A 291 41.24 -35.60 18.18
N GLY A 292 40.53 -36.25 17.27
CA GLY A 292 40.64 -37.70 17.06
C GLY A 292 42.03 -38.13 16.62
N GLU A 293 42.70 -37.34 15.78
CA GLU A 293 44.11 -37.57 15.41
C GLU A 293 45.04 -37.45 16.61
N ILE A 294 44.90 -36.39 17.41
CA ILE A 294 45.68 -36.18 18.64
C ILE A 294 45.53 -37.39 19.57
N ILE A 295 44.31 -37.85 19.84
CA ILE A 295 44.06 -39.03 20.68
C ILE A 295 44.73 -40.29 20.10
N ARG A 296 44.64 -40.52 18.78
CA ARG A 296 45.33 -41.65 18.13
C ARG A 296 46.85 -41.57 18.27
N TRP A 297 47.41 -40.36 18.20
CA TRP A 297 48.83 -40.13 18.44
C TRP A 297 49.21 -40.40 19.90
N GLU A 298 48.43 -39.92 20.87
CA GLU A 298 48.63 -40.16 22.30
C GLU A 298 48.55 -41.64 22.66
N LEU A 299 47.58 -42.38 22.10
CA LEU A 299 47.44 -43.82 22.32
C LEU A 299 48.61 -44.60 21.74
N ARG A 300 49.10 -44.24 20.54
CA ARG A 300 50.30 -44.85 19.95
C ARG A 300 51.53 -44.57 20.80
N PHE A 301 51.68 -43.33 21.28
CA PHE A 301 52.77 -42.95 22.18
C PHE A 301 52.71 -43.74 23.50
N ARG A 302 51.53 -43.92 24.09
CA ARG A 302 51.33 -44.70 25.32
C ARG A 302 51.59 -46.19 25.14
N LYS A 303 51.24 -46.77 23.97
CA LYS A 303 51.59 -48.16 23.62
C LYS A 303 53.09 -48.35 23.49
N LEU A 304 53.81 -47.38 22.92
CA LEU A 304 55.27 -47.39 22.85
C LEU A 304 55.95 -47.26 24.22
N GLN A 305 55.26 -46.67 25.22
CA GLN A 305 55.75 -46.58 26.60
C GLN A 305 55.43 -47.82 27.48
N ARG A 306 54.55 -48.73 27.05
CA ARG A 306 54.28 -49.98 27.78
C ARG A 306 55.36 -51.02 27.45
N ARG A 307 56.17 -51.40 28.45
CA ARG A 307 57.09 -52.54 28.37
C ARG A 307 56.31 -53.86 28.32
N PRO A 308 56.79 -54.89 27.59
CA PRO A 308 56.09 -56.16 27.49
C PRO A 308 56.23 -56.94 28.81
N GLY A 309 55.11 -57.29 29.43
CA GLY A 309 55.09 -58.19 30.58
C GLY A 309 53.78 -58.14 31.36
N ILE A 310 53.13 -59.30 31.41
CA ILE A 310 51.96 -59.71 32.23
C ILE A 310 50.62 -59.58 31.50
N GLU A 311 50.19 -60.71 30.95
CA GLU A 311 48.85 -61.00 30.43
C GLU A 311 47.87 -61.22 31.59
N THR A 312 46.68 -60.61 31.49
CA THR A 312 45.46 -61.12 32.11
C THR A 312 44.33 -61.03 31.08
N SER A 313 43.74 -62.20 30.82
CA SER A 313 42.50 -62.62 30.14
C SER A 313 41.67 -61.65 29.28
N PRO A 314 41.02 -62.15 28.21
CA PRO A 314 40.26 -61.33 27.27
C PRO A 314 38.90 -60.95 27.87
N GLU A 315 38.72 -59.69 28.24
CA GLU A 315 37.38 -59.11 28.37
C GLU A 315 36.76 -58.99 26.98
N LYS A 316 35.54 -59.52 26.84
CA LYS A 316 34.73 -59.53 25.64
C LYS A 316 34.62 -58.12 25.07
N GLU A 317 34.89 -57.96 23.78
CA GLU A 317 34.52 -56.78 23.02
C GLU A 317 32.99 -56.63 23.09
N GLU A 318 32.50 -55.65 23.86
CA GLU A 318 31.10 -55.21 23.79
C GLU A 318 30.87 -54.60 22.40
N ILE A 319 30.07 -55.29 21.59
CA ILE A 319 29.44 -54.71 20.41
C ILE A 319 28.46 -53.67 20.94
N THR A 320 28.80 -52.38 20.83
CA THR A 320 27.84 -51.31 21.07
C THR A 320 26.87 -51.30 19.89
N ASP A 321 25.73 -51.98 20.01
CA ASP A 321 24.66 -51.92 19.00
C ASP A 321 24.21 -50.46 18.84
N ILE A 322 24.24 -49.96 17.61
CA ILE A 322 23.81 -48.60 17.28
C ILE A 322 22.29 -48.56 17.45
N PRO A 323 21.73 -47.67 18.29
CA PRO A 323 20.29 -47.64 18.54
C PRO A 323 19.47 -47.42 17.27
N ARG A 324 18.37 -48.16 17.13
CA ARG A 324 17.45 -48.10 16.00
C ARG A 324 16.34 -47.09 16.27
N VAL A 325 16.20 -46.08 15.41
CA VAL A 325 15.24 -44.98 15.60
C VAL A 325 14.14 -44.97 14.53
N GLY A 326 12.90 -44.77 14.95
CA GLY A 326 11.78 -44.44 14.09
C GLY A 326 11.29 -43.02 14.30
N VAL A 327 11.02 -42.28 13.22
CA VAL A 327 10.60 -40.89 13.25
C VAL A 327 9.19 -40.78 12.66
N PHE A 328 8.26 -40.21 13.43
CA PHE A 328 6.85 -40.12 13.06
C PHE A 328 6.37 -38.69 13.16
N VAL A 329 6.03 -38.07 12.02
CA VAL A 329 5.81 -36.63 11.92
C VAL A 329 4.37 -36.28 11.62
N ASP A 330 3.69 -35.66 12.57
CA ASP A 330 2.41 -35.01 12.33
C ASP A 330 2.65 -33.66 11.65
N VAL A 331 2.54 -33.64 10.33
CA VAL A 331 2.84 -32.44 9.54
C VAL A 331 1.85 -31.32 9.85
N GLN A 332 0.59 -31.61 10.18
CA GLN A 332 -0.40 -30.58 10.49
C GLN A 332 -0.07 -29.91 11.83
N ASN A 333 0.17 -30.70 12.88
CA ASN A 333 0.52 -30.15 14.19
C ASN A 333 1.77 -29.27 14.13
N ILE A 334 2.82 -29.74 13.46
CA ILE A 334 4.06 -28.99 13.32
C ILE A 334 3.90 -27.75 12.43
N TYR A 335 3.11 -27.83 11.36
CA TYR A 335 2.79 -26.67 10.51
C TYR A 335 2.05 -25.58 11.29
N TYR A 336 1.04 -25.95 12.09
CA TYR A 336 0.34 -24.99 12.94
C TYR A 336 1.26 -24.39 14.02
N GLY A 337 2.09 -25.21 14.66
CA GLY A 337 3.09 -24.76 15.62
C GLY A 337 4.05 -23.73 15.04
N ALA A 338 4.62 -24.01 13.85
CA ALA A 338 5.53 -23.11 13.15
C ALA A 338 4.84 -21.82 12.69
N LYS A 339 3.59 -21.92 12.19
CA LYS A 339 2.83 -20.76 11.70
C LYS A 339 2.43 -19.80 12.82
N ILE A 340 1.95 -20.33 13.95
CA ILE A 340 1.47 -19.52 15.08
C ILE A 340 2.65 -18.88 15.82
N GLY A 341 3.73 -19.61 16.04
CA GLY A 341 4.89 -19.13 16.81
C GLY A 341 5.84 -18.25 15.99
N TYR A 342 6.08 -18.58 14.72
CA TYR A 342 7.24 -18.08 13.99
C TYR A 342 6.95 -17.59 12.57
N GLN A 343 5.70 -17.73 12.08
CA GLN A 343 5.33 -17.39 10.69
C GLN A 343 6.33 -17.95 9.66
N ALA A 344 6.73 -19.21 9.82
CA ALA A 344 7.80 -19.86 9.07
C ALA A 344 7.44 -21.33 8.72
N LYS A 345 8.12 -21.95 7.75
CA LYS A 345 7.99 -23.36 7.35
C LYS A 345 9.11 -24.18 7.98
N LEU A 346 8.85 -25.38 8.48
CA LEU A 346 9.93 -26.21 9.05
C LEU A 346 10.90 -26.72 7.98
N ASN A 347 12.20 -26.81 8.30
CA ASN A 347 13.16 -27.59 7.51
C ASN A 347 13.12 -29.06 7.92
N PHE A 348 12.44 -29.89 7.14
CA PHE A 348 12.30 -31.32 7.42
C PHE A 348 13.61 -32.10 7.29
N GLU A 349 14.59 -31.61 6.52
CA GLU A 349 15.93 -32.23 6.43
C GLU A 349 16.73 -31.98 7.71
N THR A 350 16.73 -30.74 8.21
CA THR A 350 17.35 -30.40 9.50
C THR A 350 16.68 -31.17 10.63
N LEU A 351 15.34 -31.24 10.63
CA LEU A 351 14.59 -32.02 11.61
C LEU A 351 15.05 -33.48 11.61
N LEU A 352 15.03 -34.15 10.45
CA LEU A 352 15.39 -35.56 10.34
C LEU A 352 16.82 -35.81 10.84
N ASN A 353 17.77 -34.96 10.45
CA ASN A 353 19.16 -35.08 10.88
C ASN A 353 19.32 -34.88 12.40
N LEU A 354 18.61 -33.92 12.98
CA LEU A 354 18.66 -33.63 14.41
C LEU A 354 18.10 -34.77 15.26
N VAL A 355 16.96 -35.34 14.85
CA VAL A 355 16.29 -36.41 15.59
C VAL A 355 16.82 -37.79 15.23
N THR A 356 17.61 -37.94 14.17
CA THR A 356 18.28 -39.22 13.88
C THR A 356 19.66 -39.26 14.52
N ARG A 357 20.47 -38.19 14.41
CA ARG A 357 21.87 -38.14 14.87
C ARG A 357 22.67 -39.35 14.36
N ASP A 358 23.45 -39.99 15.24
CA ASP A 358 24.29 -41.14 14.92
C ASP A 358 23.53 -42.49 15.05
N ARG A 359 22.19 -42.48 15.10
CA ARG A 359 21.33 -43.67 15.26
C ARG A 359 20.96 -44.29 13.91
N GLN A 360 20.65 -45.58 13.91
CA GLN A 360 20.19 -46.28 12.71
C GLN A 360 18.72 -45.95 12.43
N LEU A 361 18.43 -45.21 11.36
CA LEU A 361 17.06 -44.90 10.95
C LEU A 361 16.34 -46.16 10.43
N VAL A 362 15.27 -46.59 11.11
CA VAL A 362 14.42 -47.73 10.72
C VAL A 362 13.27 -47.28 9.84
N ALA A 363 12.64 -46.16 10.21
CA ALA A 363 11.52 -45.58 9.48
C ALA A 363 11.46 -44.07 9.73
N ALA A 364 11.12 -43.30 8.71
CA ALA A 364 10.76 -41.90 8.83
C ALA A 364 9.44 -41.69 8.08
N ILE A 365 8.34 -41.47 8.80
CA ILE A 365 7.01 -41.36 8.20
C ILE A 365 6.44 -39.96 8.45
N ALA A 366 6.04 -39.28 7.39
CA ALA A 366 5.40 -37.97 7.43
C ALA A 366 3.91 -38.10 7.06
N TYR A 367 3.05 -37.66 7.97
CA TYR A 367 1.60 -37.80 7.86
C TYR A 367 0.97 -36.47 7.43
N ILE A 368 0.37 -36.46 6.24
CA ILE A 368 -0.15 -35.24 5.60
C ILE A 368 -1.66 -35.34 5.41
N VAL A 369 -2.35 -34.26 5.75
CA VAL A 369 -3.78 -34.09 5.44
C VAL A 369 -3.91 -33.22 4.20
N GLN A 370 -4.52 -33.76 3.15
CA GLN A 370 -4.77 -33.07 1.89
C GLN A 370 -6.13 -32.36 1.93
N THR A 371 -6.15 -31.12 1.43
CA THR A 371 -7.40 -30.39 1.20
C THR A 371 -7.55 -30.09 -0.29
N PRO A 372 -8.77 -30.14 -0.86
CA PRO A 372 -8.98 -29.91 -2.30
C PRO A 372 -8.46 -28.56 -2.79
N GLU A 373 -8.37 -27.57 -1.89
CA GLU A 373 -7.98 -26.20 -2.23
C GLU A 373 -6.45 -25.99 -2.30
N ILE A 374 -5.62 -26.94 -1.83
CA ILE A 374 -4.16 -26.77 -1.73
C ILE A 374 -3.43 -27.89 -2.48
N ASN A 375 -2.71 -27.54 -3.55
CA ASN A 375 -1.79 -28.48 -4.20
C ASN A 375 -0.52 -28.65 -3.36
N GLN A 376 -0.31 -29.85 -2.82
CA GLN A 376 0.84 -30.20 -1.97
C GLN A 376 1.83 -31.17 -2.66
N GLU A 377 1.71 -31.43 -3.97
CA GLU A 377 2.54 -32.43 -4.66
C GLU A 377 4.04 -32.12 -4.60
N GLU A 378 4.43 -30.85 -4.77
CA GLU A 378 5.84 -30.45 -4.68
C GLU A 378 6.41 -30.64 -3.27
N PHE A 379 5.58 -30.43 -2.25
CA PHE A 379 5.95 -30.61 -0.85
C PHE A 379 6.12 -32.09 -0.51
N ILE A 380 5.20 -32.95 -0.98
CA ILE A 380 5.31 -34.41 -0.85
C ILE A 380 6.62 -34.90 -1.47
N LYS A 381 6.89 -34.50 -2.72
CA LYS A 381 8.13 -34.87 -3.42
C LYS A 381 9.39 -34.38 -2.70
N ALA A 382 9.33 -33.23 -2.02
CA ALA A 382 10.44 -32.72 -1.23
C ALA A 382 10.71 -33.60 0.00
N LEU A 383 9.66 -34.01 0.72
CA LEU A 383 9.78 -34.92 1.86
C LEU A 383 10.34 -36.30 1.46
N GLU A 384 9.87 -36.85 0.35
CA GLU A 384 10.37 -38.11 -0.20
C GLU A 384 11.86 -38.03 -0.57
N ARG A 385 12.31 -36.90 -1.13
CA ARG A 385 13.74 -36.67 -1.43
C ARG A 385 14.61 -36.59 -0.18
N VAL A 386 14.07 -36.09 0.93
CA VAL A 386 14.76 -36.03 2.22
C VAL A 386 14.86 -37.41 2.88
N GLY A 387 13.98 -38.35 2.50
CA GLY A 387 13.98 -39.72 3.01
C GLY A 387 12.76 -40.09 3.85
N TYR A 388 11.69 -39.28 3.83
CA TYR A 388 10.43 -39.63 4.48
C TYR A 388 9.56 -40.50 3.57
N GLU A 389 8.95 -41.53 4.15
CA GLU A 389 7.73 -42.14 3.62
C GLU A 389 6.55 -41.19 3.90
N VAL A 390 5.80 -40.83 2.86
CA VAL A 390 4.68 -39.90 3.00
C VAL A 390 3.34 -40.64 2.99
N LYS A 391 2.55 -40.48 4.05
CA LYS A 391 1.18 -41.00 4.13
C LYS A 391 0.19 -39.84 4.06
N SER A 392 -0.68 -39.85 3.04
CA SER A 392 -1.66 -38.79 2.80
C SER A 392 -3.11 -39.22 3.03
N LYS A 393 -3.91 -38.35 3.63
CA LYS A 393 -5.35 -38.57 3.89
C LYS A 393 -6.15 -37.34 3.49
N ASP A 394 -7.26 -37.56 2.77
CA ASP A 394 -8.14 -36.47 2.37
C ASP A 394 -8.97 -35.95 3.54
N LEU A 395 -9.03 -34.63 3.70
CA LEU A 395 -9.93 -33.99 4.66
C LEU A 395 -11.38 -34.21 4.22
N ARG A 396 -12.12 -35.02 4.97
CA ARG A 396 -13.55 -35.23 4.71
C ARG A 396 -14.39 -34.26 5.54
N ARG A 397 -15.06 -33.33 4.88
CA ARG A 397 -16.08 -32.48 5.49
C ARG A 397 -17.42 -33.22 5.51
N ARG A 398 -18.00 -33.38 6.69
CA ARG A 398 -19.36 -33.92 6.84
C ARG A 398 -20.39 -32.82 6.58
N ALA A 399 -21.62 -33.24 6.25
CA ALA A 399 -22.75 -32.33 6.04
C ALA A 399 -23.15 -31.54 7.30
N ASP A 400 -22.71 -31.98 8.48
CA ASP A 400 -22.90 -31.32 9.78
C ASP A 400 -21.85 -30.23 10.07
N GLY A 401 -20.91 -29.99 9.15
CA GLY A 401 -19.84 -29.01 9.31
C GLY A 401 -18.64 -29.49 10.13
N SER A 402 -18.68 -30.71 10.69
CA SER A 402 -17.52 -31.30 11.36
C SER A 402 -16.47 -31.76 10.34
N ALA A 403 -15.22 -31.38 10.58
CA ALA A 403 -14.07 -31.85 9.83
C ALA A 403 -13.50 -33.09 10.54
N LYS A 404 -13.39 -34.22 9.83
CA LYS A 404 -12.67 -35.39 10.33
C LYS A 404 -11.49 -35.66 9.40
N GLY A 405 -10.28 -35.53 9.92
CA GLY A 405 -9.08 -35.64 9.10
C GLY A 405 -7.74 -35.63 9.83
N ASP A 406 -7.70 -35.74 11.16
CA ASP A 406 -6.44 -35.98 11.88
C ASP A 406 -5.82 -37.34 11.52
N TRP A 407 -4.53 -37.46 11.86
CA TRP A 407 -3.74 -38.67 11.65
C TRP A 407 -3.46 -39.43 12.95
N ASP A 408 -3.94 -38.95 14.10
CA ASP A 408 -3.52 -39.39 15.43
C ASP A 408 -3.64 -40.90 15.63
N LEU A 409 -4.79 -41.47 15.27
CA LEU A 409 -4.99 -42.92 15.33
C LEU A 409 -4.08 -43.67 14.34
N GLY A 410 -3.88 -43.14 13.13
CA GLY A 410 -3.01 -43.77 12.13
C GLY A 410 -1.55 -43.79 12.58
N ILE A 411 -1.08 -42.65 13.09
CA ILE A 411 0.26 -42.49 13.68
C ILE A 411 0.46 -43.48 14.81
N ALA A 412 -0.50 -43.54 15.75
CA ALA A 412 -0.42 -44.46 16.89
C ALA A 412 -0.36 -45.92 16.45
N MET A 413 -1.18 -46.34 15.48
CA MET A 413 -1.20 -47.71 14.99
C MET A 413 0.10 -48.08 14.25
N ASP A 414 0.65 -47.17 13.46
CA ASP A 414 1.92 -47.38 12.77
C ASP A 414 3.09 -47.50 13.77
N ILE A 415 3.14 -46.63 14.80
CA ILE A 415 4.15 -46.70 15.86
C ILE A 415 4.08 -48.04 16.60
N ILE A 416 2.88 -48.45 17.02
CA ILE A 416 2.67 -49.74 17.69
C ILE A 416 3.09 -50.91 16.78
N SER A 417 2.78 -50.83 15.48
CA SER A 417 3.12 -51.91 14.53
C SER A 417 4.63 -52.06 14.29
N LEU A 418 5.40 -50.98 14.48
CA LEU A 418 6.84 -50.94 14.26
C LEU A 418 7.65 -51.04 15.55
N GLN A 419 7.01 -50.96 16.72
CA GLN A 419 7.69 -50.81 18.02
C GLN A 419 8.79 -51.86 18.25
N ASP A 420 8.55 -53.12 17.86
CA ASP A 420 9.50 -54.22 18.08
C ASP A 420 10.76 -54.15 17.19
N LYS A 421 10.76 -53.25 16.19
CA LYS A 421 11.87 -53.03 15.26
C LYS A 421 12.73 -51.83 15.63
N MET A 422 12.37 -51.10 16.67
CA MET A 422 12.96 -49.81 17.02
C MET A 422 13.31 -49.81 18.51
N ASP A 423 14.42 -49.18 18.86
CA ASP A 423 14.82 -48.96 20.25
C ASP A 423 14.34 -47.57 20.72
N VAL A 424 14.20 -46.63 19.77
CA VAL A 424 13.74 -45.27 20.02
C VAL A 424 12.64 -44.88 19.03
N VAL A 425 11.55 -44.30 19.57
CA VAL A 425 10.49 -43.64 18.81
C VAL A 425 10.60 -42.14 19.01
N VAL A 426 10.77 -41.40 17.92
CA VAL A 426 10.65 -39.94 17.90
C VAL A 426 9.26 -39.59 17.38
N LEU A 427 8.40 -39.11 18.28
CA LEU A 427 7.11 -38.51 17.93
C LEU A 427 7.30 -37.01 17.70
N VAL A 428 7.10 -36.58 16.46
CA VAL A 428 7.16 -35.17 16.10
C VAL A 428 5.75 -34.59 16.06
N SER A 429 5.19 -34.34 17.24
CA SER A 429 3.89 -33.70 17.46
C SER A 429 3.81 -33.13 18.88
N GLY A 430 3.07 -32.03 19.03
CA GLY A 430 2.74 -31.45 20.34
C GLY A 430 1.39 -31.90 20.90
N ASP A 431 0.67 -32.79 20.23
CA ASP A 431 -0.70 -33.16 20.58
C ASP A 431 -0.78 -34.05 21.83
N GLY A 432 -1.62 -33.65 22.80
CA GLY A 432 -1.86 -34.38 24.03
C GLY A 432 -2.58 -35.72 23.82
N ASP A 433 -3.25 -35.92 22.69
CA ASP A 433 -3.96 -37.17 22.41
C ASP A 433 -3.01 -38.39 22.29
N PHE A 434 -1.70 -38.16 22.11
CA PHE A 434 -0.68 -39.21 22.12
C PHE A 434 -0.23 -39.66 23.52
N ILE A 435 -0.69 -39.03 24.61
CA ILE A 435 -0.27 -39.38 25.97
C ILE A 435 -0.48 -40.87 26.27
N ASP A 436 -1.63 -41.43 25.89
CA ASP A 436 -1.94 -42.83 26.14
C ASP A 436 -1.11 -43.79 25.27
N LEU A 437 -0.70 -43.36 24.07
CA LEU A 437 0.29 -44.08 23.27
C LEU A 437 1.65 -44.13 23.99
N ILE A 438 2.12 -43.00 24.54
CA ILE A 438 3.39 -42.98 25.27
C ILE A 438 3.30 -43.87 26.52
N LYS A 439 2.19 -43.84 27.26
CA LYS A 439 1.97 -44.77 28.41
C LYS A 439 2.03 -46.23 28.00
N PHE A 440 1.52 -46.56 26.81
CA PHE A 440 1.55 -47.92 26.28
C PHE A 440 2.99 -48.33 25.92
N LEU A 441 3.71 -47.50 25.18
CA LEU A 441 5.10 -47.76 24.76
C LEU A 441 6.07 -47.81 25.94
N ARG A 442 5.81 -47.07 27.02
CA ARG A 442 6.61 -47.16 28.26
C ARG A 442 6.55 -48.52 28.96
N LYS A 443 5.62 -49.38 28.56
CA LYS A 443 5.53 -50.77 29.06
C LYS A 443 6.38 -51.74 28.24
N SER A 444 6.92 -51.30 27.10
CA SER A 444 7.92 -52.01 26.31
C SER A 444 9.29 -51.34 26.48
N ASP A 445 10.35 -51.97 25.95
CA ASP A 445 11.73 -51.49 26.04
C ASP A 445 12.03 -50.35 25.03
N VAL A 446 11.02 -49.61 24.60
CA VAL A 446 11.14 -48.55 23.58
C VAL A 446 11.20 -47.18 24.26
N GLU A 447 12.29 -46.45 24.02
CA GLU A 447 12.38 -45.06 24.46
C GLU A 447 11.52 -44.18 23.55
N VAL A 448 10.80 -43.24 24.16
CA VAL A 448 9.93 -42.30 23.45
C VAL A 448 10.45 -40.89 23.63
N GLU A 449 10.89 -40.30 22.54
CA GLU A 449 11.32 -38.92 22.44
C GLU A 449 10.22 -38.11 21.75
N VAL A 450 9.95 -36.90 22.24
CA VAL A 450 9.00 -35.97 21.62
C VAL A 450 9.75 -34.77 21.08
N ALA A 451 9.53 -34.42 19.81
CA ALA A 451 10.09 -33.21 19.20
C ALA A 451 8.96 -32.30 18.72
N ALA A 452 8.82 -31.13 19.34
CA ALA A 452 7.73 -30.21 18.99
C ALA A 452 8.05 -28.77 19.42
N PHE A 453 7.28 -27.82 18.90
CA PHE A 453 7.34 -26.44 19.36
C PHE A 453 6.77 -26.33 20.77
N GLN A 454 7.60 -25.87 21.71
CA GLN A 454 7.24 -25.87 23.13
C GLN A 454 5.97 -25.06 23.43
N HIS A 455 5.71 -23.97 22.71
CA HIS A 455 4.49 -23.17 22.87
C HIS A 455 3.21 -23.85 22.36
N ASN A 456 3.35 -24.88 21.52
CA ASN A 456 2.25 -25.62 20.90
C ASN A 456 2.25 -27.10 21.32
N THR A 457 2.77 -27.40 22.52
CA THR A 457 2.88 -28.75 23.06
C THR A 457 2.15 -28.87 24.38
N SER A 458 1.38 -29.94 24.58
CA SER A 458 0.75 -30.26 25.86
C SER A 458 1.81 -30.50 26.95
N ARG A 459 1.61 -29.93 28.15
CA ARG A 459 2.53 -30.11 29.28
C ARG A 459 2.64 -31.57 29.71
N ASP A 460 1.49 -32.25 29.78
CA ASP A 460 1.42 -33.66 30.17
C ASP A 460 2.17 -34.56 29.16
N LEU A 461 2.22 -34.16 27.88
CA LEU A 461 3.00 -34.86 26.85
C LEU A 461 4.51 -34.68 27.06
N ILE A 462 4.95 -33.47 27.43
CA ILE A 462 6.36 -33.18 27.76
C ILE A 462 6.79 -33.99 28.99
N GLU A 463 5.94 -34.03 30.03
CA GLU A 463 6.24 -34.71 31.29
C GLU A 463 6.32 -36.23 31.14
N ILE A 464 5.52 -36.82 30.24
CA ILE A 464 5.46 -38.27 30.09
C ILE A 464 6.49 -38.83 29.10
N ALA A 465 7.01 -38.01 28.19
CA ALA A 465 8.09 -38.38 27.28
C ALA A 465 9.39 -38.68 28.03
N HIS A 466 10.24 -39.56 27.49
CA HIS A 466 11.56 -39.82 28.08
C HIS A 466 12.52 -38.65 27.82
N THR A 467 12.43 -38.05 26.65
CA THR A 467 13.18 -36.84 26.28
C THR A 467 12.29 -35.94 25.44
N PHE A 468 12.31 -34.64 25.73
CA PHE A 468 11.66 -33.63 24.92
C PHE A 468 12.71 -32.78 24.22
N TYR A 469 12.62 -32.69 22.89
CA TYR A 469 13.42 -31.79 22.06
C TYR A 469 12.57 -30.58 21.66
N PRO A 470 12.79 -29.41 22.28
CA PRO A 470 12.13 -28.20 21.83
C PRO A 470 12.61 -27.86 20.42
N MET A 471 11.66 -27.62 19.51
CA MET A 471 11.94 -27.03 18.22
C MET A 471 12.09 -25.51 18.39
N GLU A 472 13.24 -24.98 17.98
CA GLU A 472 13.59 -23.56 18.09
C GLU A 472 13.74 -22.92 16.69
N GLU A 473 14.06 -21.62 16.66
CA GLU A 473 14.12 -20.80 15.42
C GLU A 473 15.11 -21.33 14.37
N ASP A 474 16.15 -22.03 14.79
CA ASP A 474 17.18 -22.62 13.93
C ASP A 474 16.65 -23.77 13.05
N MET A 475 15.48 -24.31 13.36
CA MET A 475 14.84 -25.42 12.64
C MET A 475 13.77 -24.95 11.64
N ILE A 476 13.59 -23.64 11.47
CA ILE A 476 12.49 -23.05 10.69
C ILE A 476 13.01 -22.21 9.52
N ILE A 477 12.53 -22.51 8.32
CA ILE A 477 12.69 -21.77 7.07
C ILE A 477 11.68 -20.63 7.05
N THR A 478 12.11 -19.38 7.16
CA THR A 478 11.22 -18.21 7.13
C THR A 478 10.46 -18.12 5.79
N TYR A 479 9.18 -17.71 5.82
CA TYR A 479 8.46 -17.47 4.56
C TYR A 479 9.12 -16.30 3.84
N ASN A 480 9.74 -16.60 2.71
CA ASN A 480 10.33 -15.62 1.84
C ASN A 480 9.26 -14.82 1.08
#